data_AF-A0A4Y8CTE0-F1
#
_entry.id   AF-A0A4Y8CTE0-F1
#
_cell.length_a   1.000
_cell.length_b   1.000
_cell.length_c   1.000
_cell.angle_alpha   90.00
_cell.angle_beta   90.00
_cell.angle_gamma   90.00
#
_symmetry.space_group_name_H-M   'P 1'
#
loop_
_entity.id
_entity.type
_entity.pdbx_description
1 polymer ?
#
loop_
_entity_poly.entity_id
_entity_poly.type
_entity_poly.pdbx_seq_one_letter_code
_entity_poly.pdbx_strand_id
1 'polypeptide(L)'
;MFPTTRLLQACRITLFTRANCSLCTNAKDTLFKVRDTRPFVYREIAVMEDGQKHWKDLYEFDTPVIHVSREDAGEEQSELASKARKLMHRFTEEEVKAKMDEVEGKVSI
;
A
#
# COMPACT_ATOMS: atom_id res chain seq x y z
N MET A 1 -16.37 9.10 -28.72
CA MET A 1 -16.40 8.08 -27.65
C MET A 1 -15.13 8.23 -26.84
N PHE A 2 -15.29 8.33 -25.53
CA PHE A 2 -14.36 8.93 -24.56
C PHE A 2 -12.91 8.43 -24.70
N PRO A 3 -11.91 9.33 -24.68
CA PRO A 3 -10.51 8.93 -24.72
C PRO A 3 -10.20 8.08 -23.49
N THR A 4 -9.32 7.11 -23.71
CA THR A 4 -8.73 6.18 -22.76
C THR A 4 -8.27 6.82 -21.46
N THR A 5 -9.16 6.98 -20.48
CA THR A 5 -8.83 7.26 -19.07
C THR A 5 -8.23 6.04 -18.36
N ARG A 6 -7.96 4.94 -19.08
CA ARG A 6 -7.46 3.66 -18.55
C ARG A 6 -6.02 3.69 -18.04
N LEU A 7 -5.26 4.75 -18.30
CA LEU A 7 -3.83 4.85 -17.95
C LEU A 7 -3.54 5.76 -16.76
N LEU A 8 -4.54 6.43 -16.21
CA LEU A 8 -4.34 7.31 -15.06
C LEU A 8 -4.59 6.54 -13.76
N GLN A 9 -3.53 5.97 -13.19
CA GLN A 9 -3.44 5.72 -11.74
C GLN A 9 -4.05 4.42 -11.19
N ALA A 10 -3.95 3.28 -11.89
CA ALA A 10 -4.14 1.98 -11.25
C ALA A 10 -2.95 1.69 -10.30
N CYS A 11 -2.94 2.32 -9.12
CA CYS A 11 -2.01 2.03 -8.04
C CYS A 11 -2.64 0.96 -7.14
N ARG A 12 -1.81 0.04 -6.65
CA ARG A 12 -2.18 -0.95 -5.65
C ARG A 12 -1.55 -0.58 -4.32
N ILE A 13 -2.38 -0.38 -3.30
CA ILE A 13 -1.96 -0.17 -1.93
C ILE A 13 -2.24 -1.42 -1.13
N THR A 14 -1.20 -2.03 -0.59
CA THR A 14 -1.27 -3.20 0.28
C THR A 14 -1.03 -2.75 1.71
N LEU A 15 -2.04 -2.86 2.59
CA LEU A 15 -1.92 -2.62 4.02
C LEU A 15 -1.61 -3.92 4.75
N PHE A 16 -0.46 -3.95 5.40
CA PHE A 16 -0.06 -5.01 6.33
C PHE A 16 -0.59 -4.67 7.72
N THR A 17 -1.49 -5.52 8.19
CA THR A 17 -2.22 -5.31 9.45
C THR A 17 -2.15 -6.55 10.33
N ARG A 18 -2.47 -6.39 11.61
CA ARG A 18 -2.56 -7.47 12.59
C ARG A 18 -3.84 -7.33 13.42
N ALA A 19 -4.29 -8.46 13.98
CA ALA A 19 -5.41 -8.46 14.90
C ALA A 19 -5.10 -7.59 16.14
N ASN A 20 -6.11 -6.88 16.66
CA ASN A 20 -6.00 -6.02 17.85
C ASN A 20 -4.91 -4.94 17.76
N CYS A 21 -4.93 -4.10 16.71
CA CYS A 21 -4.02 -2.96 16.59
C CYS A 21 -4.76 -1.64 16.36
N SER A 22 -4.74 -0.75 17.35
CA SER A 22 -5.38 0.57 17.28
C SER A 22 -4.78 1.48 16.19
N LEU A 23 -3.48 1.33 15.91
CA LEU A 23 -2.80 2.08 14.85
C LEU A 23 -3.27 1.67 13.46
N CYS A 24 -3.61 0.39 13.27
CA CYS A 24 -4.15 -0.11 12.00
C CYS A 24 -5.49 0.55 11.65
N THR A 25 -6.32 0.86 12.63
CA THR A 25 -7.60 1.55 12.40
C THR A 25 -7.38 2.95 11.80
N ASN A 26 -6.41 3.70 12.32
CA ASN A 26 -6.07 5.04 11.82
C ASN A 26 -5.48 4.98 10.39
N ALA A 27 -4.62 4.00 10.16
CA ALA A 27 -4.10 3.69 8.82
C ALA A 27 -5.23 3.42 7.81
N LYS A 28 -6.21 2.59 8.17
CA LYS A 28 -7.38 2.31 7.32
C LYS A 28 -8.17 3.58 7.01
N ASP A 29 -8.50 4.37 8.03
CA ASP A 29 -9.26 5.62 7.86
C ASP A 29 -8.57 6.57 6.87
N THR A 30 -7.26 6.73 7.03
CA THR A 30 -6.42 7.52 6.13
C THR A 30 -6.49 7.01 4.69
N LEU A 31 -6.38 5.68 4.49
CA LEU A 31 -6.48 5.07 3.16
C LEU A 31 -7.87 5.23 2.54
N PHE A 32 -8.94 5.13 3.33
CA PHE A 32 -10.30 5.36 2.87
C PHE A 32 -10.50 6.80 2.36
N LYS A 33 -9.96 7.80 3.05
CA LYS A 33 -9.99 9.21 2.60
C LYS A 33 -9.18 9.43 1.31
N VAL A 34 -8.00 8.84 1.22
CA VAL A 34 -7.20 8.90 -0.01
C VAL A 34 -7.96 8.24 -1.17
N ARG A 35 -8.66 7.14 -0.92
CA ARG A 35 -9.42 6.38 -1.92
C ARG A 35 -10.61 7.17 -2.46
N ASP A 36 -11.22 8.01 -1.62
CA ASP A 36 -12.27 8.94 -2.02
C ASP A 36 -11.73 10.00 -2.99
N THR A 37 -10.51 10.49 -2.75
CA THR A 37 -9.86 11.48 -3.64
C THR A 37 -9.33 10.85 -4.94
N ARG A 38 -8.65 9.69 -4.84
CA ARG A 38 -8.02 8.99 -5.97
C ARG A 38 -8.36 7.50 -5.89
N PRO A 39 -9.01 6.94 -6.92
CA PRO A 39 -9.31 5.51 -6.93
C PRO A 39 -8.02 4.69 -7.04
N PHE A 40 -7.85 3.70 -6.17
CA PHE A 40 -6.75 2.74 -6.19
C PHE A 40 -7.22 1.37 -5.72
N VAL A 41 -6.44 0.33 -6.02
CA VAL A 41 -6.70 -1.03 -5.54
C VAL A 41 -6.20 -1.16 -4.12
N TYR A 42 -7.14 -1.32 -3.19
CA TYR A 42 -6.84 -1.57 -1.79
C TYR A 42 -6.76 -3.07 -1.51
N ARG A 43 -5.67 -3.51 -0.88
CA ARG A 43 -5.45 -4.89 -0.44
C ARG A 43 -5.06 -4.89 1.04
N GLU A 44 -5.57 -5.85 1.78
CA GLU A 44 -5.24 -6.04 3.19
C GLU A 44 -4.58 -7.38 3.37
N ILE A 45 -3.46 -7.39 4.07
CA ILE A 45 -2.64 -8.57 4.31
C ILE A 45 -2.49 -8.69 5.82
N ALA A 46 -3.13 -9.69 6.40
CA ALA A 46 -3.03 -9.98 7.81
C ALA A 46 -1.74 -10.77 8.08
N VAL A 47 -0.71 -10.10 8.61
CA VAL A 47 0.61 -10.73 8.85
C VAL A 47 0.57 -11.88 9.86
N MET A 48 -0.51 -11.97 10.64
CA MET A 48 -0.75 -13.05 11.60
C MET A 48 -1.49 -14.25 11.01
N GLU A 49 -1.90 -14.19 9.73
CA GLU A 49 -2.63 -15.27 9.06
C GLU A 49 -1.73 -16.46 8.71
N ASP A 50 -2.31 -17.66 8.74
CA ASP A 50 -1.58 -18.89 8.44
C ASP A 50 -1.23 -18.93 6.94
N GLY A 51 0.08 -19.00 6.63
CA GLY A 51 0.61 -18.90 5.27
C GLY A 51 1.43 -17.63 5.00
N GLN A 52 1.39 -16.63 5.89
CA GLN A 52 2.08 -15.35 5.71
C GLN A 52 3.29 -15.16 6.64
N LYS A 53 3.93 -16.27 7.04
CA LYS A 53 5.07 -16.26 7.98
C LYS A 53 6.22 -15.33 7.55
N HIS A 54 6.43 -15.18 6.24
CA HIS A 54 7.44 -14.26 5.69
C HIS A 54 7.11 -12.79 5.96
N TRP A 55 5.84 -12.38 5.89
CA TRP A 55 5.43 -11.03 6.26
C TRP A 55 5.35 -10.85 7.78
N LYS A 56 5.01 -11.92 8.51
CA LYS A 56 5.01 -11.93 9.97
C LYS A 56 6.39 -11.55 10.51
N ASP A 57 7.42 -12.30 10.13
CA ASP A 57 8.79 -12.07 10.61
C ASP A 57 9.30 -10.64 10.29
N LEU A 58 8.88 -10.10 9.14
CA LEU A 58 9.27 -8.75 8.71
C LEU A 58 8.50 -7.61 9.41
N TYR A 59 7.20 -7.80 9.67
CA TYR A 59 6.30 -6.71 10.04
C TYR A 59 5.55 -6.90 11.36
N GLU A 60 5.75 -8.01 12.08
CA GLU A 60 5.06 -8.27 13.36
C GLU A 60 5.28 -7.16 14.40
N PHE A 61 6.46 -6.53 14.37
CA PHE A 61 6.84 -5.44 15.28
C PHE A 61 6.60 -4.04 14.69
N ASP A 62 6.53 -3.91 13.36
CA ASP A 62 6.49 -2.61 12.65
C ASP A 62 5.09 -2.25 12.08
N THR A 63 4.05 -3.05 12.32
CA THR A 63 2.68 -2.70 11.90
C THR A 63 2.18 -1.40 12.55
N PRO A 64 1.46 -0.51 11.83
CA PRO A 64 0.96 -0.67 10.46
C PRO A 64 2.00 -0.29 9.39
N VAL A 65 2.09 -1.13 8.35
CA VAL A 65 2.93 -0.88 7.17
C VAL A 65 2.05 -0.88 5.93
N ILE A 66 2.24 0.08 5.04
CA ILE A 66 1.61 0.08 3.71
C ILE A 66 2.66 -0.01 2.64
N HIS A 67 2.38 -0.75 1.58
CA HIS A 67 3.14 -0.73 0.35
C HIS A 67 2.32 -0.08 -0.74
N VAL A 68 2.94 0.83 -1.48
CA VAL A 68 2.36 1.48 -2.65
C VAL A 68 3.11 0.95 -3.87
N SER A 69 2.38 0.32 -4.78
CA SER A 69 2.91 -0.22 -6.02
C SER A 69 1.97 0.10 -7.17
N ARG A 70 2.39 -0.11 -8.41
CA ARG A 70 1.47 -0.08 -9.55
C ARG A 70 0.60 -1.33 -9.52
N GLU A 71 -0.60 -1.27 -10.07
CA GLU A 71 -1.46 -2.45 -10.25
C GLU A 71 -0.77 -3.49 -11.15
N ASP A 72 -0.06 -3.03 -12.19
CA ASP A 72 0.78 -3.86 -13.06
C ASP A 72 2.10 -4.30 -12.41
N ALA A 73 2.46 -3.77 -11.23
CA ALA A 73 3.57 -4.34 -10.49
C ALA A 73 3.10 -5.70 -9.99
N GLY A 74 3.83 -6.75 -10.40
CA GLY A 74 3.50 -8.15 -10.12
C GLY A 74 3.38 -8.49 -8.63
N GLU A 75 3.49 -9.76 -8.28
CA GLU A 75 3.34 -10.17 -6.88
C GLU A 75 4.38 -9.51 -5.97
N GLU A 76 3.92 -9.07 -4.80
CA GLU A 76 4.76 -8.45 -3.78
C GLU A 76 5.67 -9.51 -3.17
N GLN A 77 6.98 -9.29 -3.28
CA GLN A 77 7.99 -10.19 -2.75
C GLN A 77 8.53 -9.60 -1.44
N SER A 78 8.50 -10.41 -0.38
CA SER A 78 9.04 -10.07 0.93
C SER A 78 10.51 -9.65 0.89
N GLU A 79 11.29 -10.20 -0.04
CA GLU A 79 12.72 -9.87 -0.24
C GLU A 79 12.92 -8.46 -0.82
N LEU A 80 12.00 -8.01 -1.67
CA LEU A 80 12.01 -6.68 -2.26
C LEU A 80 11.29 -5.65 -1.40
N ALA A 81 10.67 -6.08 -0.30
CA ALA A 81 9.93 -5.22 0.61
C ALA A 81 10.76 -4.05 1.13
N SER A 82 12.08 -4.22 1.31
CA SER A 82 12.98 -3.13 1.73
C SER A 82 13.27 -2.11 0.64
N LYS A 83 13.12 -2.49 -0.65
CA LYS A 83 13.28 -1.60 -1.81
C LYS A 83 11.93 -1.05 -2.31
N ALA A 84 10.82 -1.68 -1.89
CA ALA A 84 9.47 -1.27 -2.21
C ALA A 84 9.13 0.10 -1.60
N ARG A 85 8.17 0.79 -2.20
CA ARG A 85 7.67 2.08 -1.70
C ARG A 85 6.71 1.83 -0.56
N LYS A 86 7.26 1.71 0.65
CA LYS A 86 6.50 1.50 1.87
C LYS A 86 6.52 2.69 2.82
N LEU A 87 5.45 2.82 3.59
CA LEU A 87 5.34 3.74 4.72
C LEU A 87 5.06 2.90 5.97
N MET A 88 5.70 3.27 7.08
CA MET A 88 5.71 2.51 8.34
C MET A 88 5.32 3.42 9.50
N HIS A 89 4.85 2.84 10.60
CA HIS A 89 4.46 3.52 11.85
C HIS A 89 3.23 4.42 11.75
N ARG A 90 3.36 5.56 11.07
CA ARG A 90 2.32 6.58 10.94
C ARG A 90 2.54 7.29 9.62
N PHE A 91 1.48 7.39 8.84
CA PHE A 91 1.49 8.09 7.58
C PHE A 91 0.23 8.93 7.46
N THR A 92 0.33 10.03 6.73
CA THR A 92 -0.81 10.90 6.39
C THR A 92 -1.31 10.64 4.97
N GLU A 93 -2.49 11.18 4.66
CA GLU A 93 -3.07 11.13 3.32
C GLU A 93 -2.12 11.71 2.26
N GLU A 94 -1.40 12.77 2.63
CA GLU A 94 -0.44 13.45 1.77
C GLU A 94 0.77 12.58 1.48
N GLU A 95 1.30 11.87 2.49
CA GLU A 95 2.42 10.94 2.29
C GLU A 95 2.03 9.76 1.38
N VAL A 96 0.82 9.23 1.56
CA VAL A 96 0.29 8.18 0.69
C VAL A 96 0.17 8.70 -0.74
N LYS A 97 -0.44 9.89 -0.93
CA LYS A 97 -0.58 10.52 -2.25
C LYS A 97 0.78 10.81 -2.88
N ALA A 98 1.76 11.28 -2.10
CA ALA A 98 3.12 11.52 -2.58
C ALA A 98 3.82 10.23 -3.01
N LYS A 99 3.59 9.10 -2.30
CA LYS A 99 4.11 7.79 -2.71
C LYS A 99 3.44 7.25 -3.96
N MET A 100 2.13 7.45 -4.09
CA MET A 100 1.42 7.13 -5.34
C MET A 100 2.03 7.94 -6.49
N ASP A 101 2.19 9.25 -6.31
CA ASP A 101 2.79 10.13 -7.31
C ASP A 101 4.23 9.73 -7.65
N GLU A 102 5.04 9.29 -6.68
CA GLU A 102 6.39 8.77 -6.92
C GLU A 102 6.40 7.48 -7.76
N VAL A 103 5.42 6.61 -7.53
CA VAL A 103 5.24 5.34 -8.27
C VAL A 103 4.73 5.60 -9.69
N GLU A 104 3.89 6.62 -9.87
CA GLU A 104 3.32 7.02 -11.15
C GLU A 104 4.28 7.90 -11.98
N GLY A 105 5.01 8.79 -11.31
CA GLY A 105 5.98 9.72 -11.92
C GLY A 105 7.31 9.06 -12.29
N LYS A 106 7.67 7.93 -11.66
CA LYS A 106 8.80 7.09 -12.10
C LYS A 106 8.54 6.31 -13.39
N VAL A 107 7.36 6.46 -13.99
CA VAL A 107 7.08 6.00 -15.35
C VAL A 107 7.64 7.02 -16.33
N SER A 108 8.96 7.19 -16.31
CA SER A 108 9.69 7.85 -17.38
C SER A 108 10.72 6.85 -17.86
N ILE A 109 10.30 6.15 -18.93
CA ILE A 109 11.07 5.63 -20.08
C ILE A 109 12.52 5.25 -19.81
#